data_AF-W7L1C4-F1
#
_entry.id   AF-W7L1C4-F1
#
_cell.length_a   1.000
_cell.length_b   1.000
_cell.length_c   1.000
_cell.angle_alpha   90.00
_cell.angle_beta   90.00
_cell.angle_gamma   90.00
#
_symmetry.space_group_name_H-M   'P 1'
#
loop_
_entity.id
_entity.type
_entity.pdbx_description
1 polymer ?
#
loop_
_entity_poly.entity_id
_entity_poly.type
_entity_poly.pdbx_seq_one_letter_code
_entity_poly.pdbx_strand_id
1 'polypeptide(L)'
;MNTDIQKEENRFFINDEEGNMIAEITYIPSGDSVITIDHTYVSDSLRGQGIAGKLLESVVQEARSKGYKIVPACSYAKAVFDRKSEYQDLLAN
;
A
#
# COMPACT_ATOMS: atom_id res chain seq x y z
N MET A 1 5.08 9.16 -18.91
CA MET A 1 4.56 8.76 -17.58
C MET A 1 5.05 7.35 -17.26
N ASN A 2 6.22 7.25 -16.65
CA ASN A 2 6.66 6.02 -16.00
C ASN A 2 5.96 5.93 -14.64
N THR A 3 5.25 4.85 -14.38
CA THR A 3 4.65 4.53 -13.07
C THR A 3 5.26 3.25 -12.53
N ASP A 4 6.59 3.17 -12.60
CA ASP A 4 7.34 2.06 -12.01
C ASP A 4 7.23 2.13 -10.49
N ILE A 5 6.63 1.10 -9.91
CA ILE A 5 6.52 0.96 -8.47
C ILE A 5 7.88 0.53 -7.95
N GLN A 6 8.51 1.41 -7.19
CA GLN A 6 9.74 1.14 -6.47
C GLN A 6 9.40 0.64 -5.07
N LYS A 7 10.23 -0.29 -4.58
CA LYS A 7 10.09 -0.89 -3.27
C LYS A 7 11.31 -0.55 -2.42
N GLU A 8 11.05 -0.15 -1.18
CA GLU A 8 12.02 -0.13 -0.09
C GLU A 8 11.56 -1.03 1.06
N GLU A 9 12.32 -1.09 2.15
CA GLU A 9 12.12 -2.04 3.25
C GLU A 9 10.67 -2.04 3.80
N ASN A 10 10.09 -0.85 3.95
CA ASN A 10 8.82 -0.60 4.62
C ASN A 10 7.90 0.35 3.82
N ARG A 11 8.16 0.53 2.52
CA ARG A 11 7.37 1.41 1.67
C ARG A 11 7.43 1.03 0.20
N PHE A 12 6.37 1.35 -0.53
CA PHE A 12 6.35 1.37 -1.99
C PHE A 12 6.06 2.78 -2.46
N PHE A 13 6.77 3.25 -3.48
CA PHE A 13 6.61 4.60 -4.00
C PHE A 13 6.79 4.64 -5.52
N ILE A 14 6.34 5.72 -6.12
CA ILE A 14 6.45 6.00 -7.54
C ILE A 14 7.01 7.40 -7.68
N ASN A 15 8.04 7.52 -8.53
CA ASN A 15 8.62 8.80 -8.92
C ASN A 15 8.15 9.18 -10.33
N ASP A 16 8.05 10.48 -10.61
CA ASP A 16 7.87 10.99 -11.96
C ASP A 16 9.18 10.92 -12.78
N GLU A 17 9.12 11.39 -14.03
CA GLU A 17 10.27 11.42 -14.94
C GLU A 17 11.36 12.43 -14.50
N GLU A 18 11.03 13.34 -13.58
CA GLU A 18 11.95 14.30 -12.96
C GLU A 18 12.55 13.77 -11.65
N GLY A 19 12.08 12.62 -11.15
CA GLY A 19 12.52 12.00 -9.90
C GLY A 19 11.77 12.46 -8.66
N ASN A 20 10.67 13.22 -8.80
CA ASN A 20 9.84 13.62 -7.67
C ASN A 20 8.89 12.49 -7.28
N MET A 21 8.77 12.23 -5.98
CA MET A 21 7.83 11.26 -5.46
C MET A 21 6.39 11.75 -5.64
N ILE A 22 5.65 11.06 -6.49
CA ILE A 22 4.26 11.38 -6.84
C ILE A 22 3.25 10.46 -6.18
N ALA A 23 3.67 9.32 -5.63
CA ALA A 23 2.84 8.46 -4.82
C ALA A 23 3.69 7.60 -3.89
N GLU A 24 3.19 7.32 -2.69
CA GLU A 24 3.82 6.37 -1.77
C GLU A 24 2.79 5.68 -0.87
N ILE A 25 3.16 4.52 -0.37
CA ILE A 25 2.49 3.80 0.69
C ILE A 25 3.55 3.30 1.66
N THR A 26 3.34 3.53 2.94
CA THR A 26 4.23 3.06 4.00
C THR A 26 3.51 2.05 4.87
N TYR A 27 4.28 1.11 5.40
CA TYR A 27 3.80 0.16 6.37
C TYR A 27 4.87 -0.12 7.41
N ILE A 28 4.47 -0.34 8.65
CA ILE A 28 5.38 -0.66 9.75
C ILE A 28 5.14 -2.08 10.25
N PRO A 29 6.19 -2.86 10.55
CA PRO A 29 6.02 -4.14 11.22
C PRO A 29 5.42 -3.93 12.62
N SER A 30 4.38 -4.69 12.95
CA SER A 30 3.58 -4.59 14.18
C SER A 30 3.48 -5.94 14.90
N GLY A 31 4.55 -6.73 14.84
CA GLY A 31 4.67 -8.07 15.42
C GLY A 31 5.48 -9.00 14.51
N ASP A 32 5.56 -10.28 14.86
CA ASP A 32 6.33 -11.28 14.11
C ASP A 32 5.78 -11.56 12.69
N SER A 33 4.48 -11.36 12.47
CA SER A 33 3.82 -11.62 11.19
C SER A 33 2.67 -10.65 10.91
N VAL A 34 2.79 -9.42 11.39
CA VAL A 34 1.77 -8.37 11.21
C VAL A 34 2.46 -7.11 10.71
N ILE A 35 1.87 -6.46 9.72
CA ILE A 35 2.26 -5.14 9.24
C ILE A 35 1.09 -4.17 9.35
N THR A 36 1.36 -2.91 9.69
CA THR A 36 0.35 -1.86 9.79
C THR A 36 0.58 -0.85 8.69
N ILE A 37 -0.42 -0.64 7.83
CA ILE A 37 -0.36 0.39 6.80
C ILE A 37 -0.77 1.72 7.43
N ASP A 38 0.22 2.58 7.69
CA ASP A 38 0.05 3.82 8.43
C ASP A 38 -0.22 5.02 7.51
N HIS A 39 0.42 5.06 6.34
CA HIS A 39 0.30 6.17 5.41
C HIS A 39 0.11 5.73 3.97
N THR A 40 -0.71 6.47 3.23
CA THR A 40 -0.86 6.33 1.79
C THR A 40 -1.04 7.71 1.19
N TYR A 41 -0.13 8.10 0.32
CA TYR A 41 -0.13 9.39 -0.34
C TYR A 41 -0.11 9.21 -1.86
N VAL A 42 -0.93 9.99 -2.55
CA VAL A 42 -0.93 10.07 -4.01
C VAL A 42 -1.14 11.53 -4.39
N SER A 43 -0.24 12.02 -5.24
CA SER A 43 -0.30 13.36 -5.83
C SER A 43 -1.61 13.57 -6.57
N ASP A 44 -2.14 14.79 -6.54
CA ASP A 44 -3.41 15.14 -7.18
C ASP A 44 -3.38 14.85 -8.69
N SER A 45 -2.23 15.02 -9.33
CA SER A 45 -1.99 14.69 -10.74
C SER A 45 -2.27 13.23 -11.09
N LEU A 46 -2.24 12.32 -10.10
CA LEU A 46 -2.49 10.89 -10.24
C LEU A 46 -3.85 10.45 -9.68
N ARG A 47 -4.65 11.38 -9.13
CA ARG A 47 -6.00 11.04 -8.65
C ARG A 47 -6.88 10.54 -9.79
N GLY A 48 -7.76 9.59 -9.45
CA GLY A 48 -8.64 8.95 -10.42
C GLY A 48 -7.98 7.87 -11.29
N GLN A 49 -6.66 7.69 -11.22
CA GLN A 49 -5.94 6.68 -12.01
C GLN A 49 -5.74 5.34 -11.28
N GLY A 50 -6.25 5.22 -10.05
CA GLY A 50 -6.17 4.00 -9.25
C GLY A 50 -4.78 3.67 -8.69
N ILE A 51 -3.85 4.64 -8.67
CA ILE A 51 -2.46 4.43 -8.22
C ILE A 51 -2.37 3.98 -6.76
N ALA A 52 -3.15 4.60 -5.86
CA ALA A 52 -3.20 4.19 -4.46
C ALA A 52 -3.59 2.72 -4.29
N GLY A 53 -4.50 2.23 -5.15
CA GLY A 53 -4.92 0.84 -5.15
C GLY A 53 -3.81 -0.11 -5.62
N LYS A 54 -3.05 0.26 -6.65
CA LYS A 54 -1.91 -0.52 -7.14
C LYS A 54 -0.78 -0.64 -6.10
N LEU A 55 -0.50 0.47 -5.41
CA LEU A 55 0.47 0.50 -4.32
C LEU A 55 0.02 -0.41 -3.16
N LEU A 56 -1.25 -0.28 -2.76
CA LEU A 56 -1.84 -1.14 -1.73
C LEU A 56 -1.80 -2.62 -2.13
N GLU A 57 -2.14 -2.94 -3.38
CA GLU A 57 -2.09 -4.31 -3.88
C GLU A 57 -0.67 -4.89 -3.83
N SER A 58 0.36 -4.08 -4.07
CA SER A 58 1.76 -4.50 -3.95
C SER A 58 2.12 -4.89 -2.51
N VAL A 59 1.67 -4.09 -1.52
CA VAL A 59 1.84 -4.41 -0.09
C VAL A 59 1.07 -5.68 0.29
N VAL A 60 -0.16 -5.82 -0.19
CA VAL A 60 -1.03 -6.98 0.04
C VAL A 60 -0.42 -8.26 -0.52
N GLN A 61 0.10 -8.23 -1.75
CA GLN A 61 0.76 -9.38 -2.37
C GLN A 61 2.02 -9.77 -1.61
N GLU A 62 2.81 -8.81 -1.17
CA GLU A 62 3.99 -9.08 -0.36
C GLU A 62 3.62 -9.71 0.98
N ALA A 63 2.63 -9.16 1.68
CA ALA A 63 2.14 -9.72 2.93
C ALA A 63 1.65 -11.14 2.73
N ARG A 64 0.84 -11.39 1.68
CA ARG A 64 0.34 -12.73 1.35
C ARG A 64 1.47 -13.71 1.04
N SER A 65 2.48 -13.29 0.27
CA SER A 65 3.63 -14.13 -0.07
C SER A 65 4.49 -14.46 1.15
N LYS A 66 4.58 -13.55 2.13
CA LYS A 66 5.34 -13.75 3.37
C LYS A 66 4.53 -14.39 4.50
N GLY A 67 3.21 -14.54 4.32
CA GLY A 67 2.29 -15.02 5.36
C GLY A 67 1.99 -13.97 6.45
N TYR A 68 2.19 -12.69 6.16
CA TYR A 68 1.89 -11.60 7.07
C TYR A 68 0.42 -11.18 7.02
N LYS A 69 -0.08 -10.71 8.15
CA LYS A 69 -1.38 -10.04 8.29
C LYS A 69 -1.21 -8.52 8.21
N ILE A 70 -2.27 -7.83 7.83
CA ILE A 70 -2.30 -6.39 7.61
C ILE A 70 -3.30 -5.74 8.57
N VAL A 71 -2.84 -4.69 9.25
CA VAL A 71 -3.67 -3.74 9.99
C VAL A 71 -3.83 -2.48 9.14
N PRO A 72 -5.01 -2.19 8.57
CA PRO A 72 -5.23 -0.97 7.81
C PRO A 72 -5.50 0.21 8.76
N ALA A 73 -4.44 0.86 9.25
CA ALA A 73 -4.57 2.03 10.14
C ALA A 73 -4.93 3.31 9.36
N CYS A 74 -4.45 3.46 8.13
CA CYS A 74 -4.86 4.54 7.24
C CYS A 74 -6.33 4.40 6.81
N SER A 75 -7.08 5.50 6.81
CA SER A 75 -8.49 5.55 6.40
C SER A 75 -8.70 5.04 4.96
N TYR A 76 -7.76 5.30 4.05
CA TYR A 76 -7.81 4.79 2.68
C TYR A 76 -7.71 3.27 2.65
N ALA A 77 -6.68 2.71 3.29
CA ALA A 77 -6.49 1.26 3.36
C ALA A 77 -7.71 0.59 3.97
N LYS A 78 -8.24 1.13 5.08
CA LYS A 78 -9.45 0.60 5.73
C LYS A 78 -10.63 0.56 4.77
N ALA A 79 -10.90 1.66 4.06
CA ALA A 79 -11.99 1.74 3.10
C ALA A 79 -11.83 0.74 1.93
N VAL A 80 -10.60 0.46 1.48
CA VAL A 80 -10.36 -0.55 0.45
C VAL A 80 -10.58 -1.96 0.99
N PHE A 81 -10.07 -2.27 2.18
CA PHE A 81 -10.26 -3.56 2.85
C PHE A 81 -11.74 -3.85 3.14
N ASP A 82 -12.51 -2.83 3.54
CA ASP A 82 -13.97 -2.97 3.74
C ASP A 82 -14.72 -3.28 2.43
N ARG A 83 -14.23 -2.78 1.29
CA ARG A 83 -14.86 -3.00 -0.03
C ARG A 83 -14.41 -4.29 -0.70
N LYS A 84 -13.18 -4.72 -0.46
CA LYS A 84 -12.57 -5.89 -1.09
C LYS A 84 -12.55 -7.07 -0.12
N SER A 85 -13.55 -7.94 -0.25
CA SER A 85 -13.63 -9.21 0.49
C SER A 85 -12.40 -10.10 0.31
N GLU A 86 -11.73 -10.00 -0.85
CA GLU A 86 -10.47 -10.70 -1.17
C GLU A 86 -9.28 -10.34 -0.27
N TYR A 87 -9.36 -9.25 0.51
CA TYR A 87 -8.30 -8.83 1.43
C TYR A 87 -8.63 -9.18 2.89
N GLN A 88 -9.83 -9.70 3.16
CA GLN A 88 -10.24 -10.06 4.52
C GLN A 88 -9.44 -11.23 5.09
N ASP A 89 -8.91 -12.13 4.25
CA ASP A 89 -8.01 -13.20 4.70
C ASP A 89 -6.70 -12.67 5.26
N LEU A 90 -6.30 -11.46 4.89
CA LEU A 90 -5.07 -10.82 5.34
C LEU A 90 -5.29 -9.89 6.53
N LEU A 91 -6.53 -9.57 6.92
CA LEU A 91 -6.78 -8.72 8.08
C LEU A 91 -6.20 -9.37 9.36
N ALA A 92 -5.41 -8.59 10.09
CA ALA A 92 -5.09 -8.89 11.47
C ALA A 92 -6.34 -8.61 12.31
N ASN A 93 -6.87 -9.66 12.95
CA ASN A 93 -8.11 -9.65 13.72
C ASN A 93 -7.83 -9.46 15.21
#